data_AF-A0A2C9JVJ7-F1
#
_entry.id   AF-A0A2C9JVJ7-F1
#
_cell.length_a   1.000
_cell.length_b   1.000
_cell.length_c   1.000
_cell.angle_alpha   90.00
_cell.angle_beta   90.00
_cell.angle_gamma   90.00
#
_symmetry.space_group_name_H-M   'P 1'
#
loop_
_entity.id
_entity.type
_entity.pdbx_description
1 polymer ?
#
loop_
_entity_poly.entity_id
_entity_poly.type
_entity_poly.pdbx_seq_one_letter_code
_entity_poly.pdbx_strand_id
1 'polypeptide(L)'
;MHIIAKSGDLNREERFVIDGLLKENQCTETLNLIQDVIVLPSGAYEFNFKLSQKKLLENPSEEFETLLRHLIRAVEYIQHYAQVYRNSEITLFIKKTSIICWKDVEDPDINQDCYPQEDGSCIQFNDFPDSLHPDYFTTVTYLNAVENGDFQFLNENGDVDSSFGVKCGRTVGFNSADRLRVKVPRKGAQRCALVVRYSTHMEDIEVDLHELLRLLHQVDELRYNQTKEDAAVVLKRFEDKGVKVIKTAEDLKGEERFAAEGLATDEQCEILRNVALSLTVVPASYFGLTTKPTFISPHTKNELLHGISVYKANKLLLDGYVQSYGLRMLLERSEEARLFVEKYFNLTKPLFFEYTHLVCRTAINDSNTDRQDLSHPVHGDNCILQPDGTCTHDFPAFTQRHYSALLYLNSDFEGGEFFFAHPNKTEQVSIHPKCGLLVGFNASSLHGVKAVLKGQRCALAMWYTLNPTFKEITHIQARKLLEEKEAQEKLEKEHDEL
;
A
#
# COMPACT_ATOMS: atom_id res chain seq x y z
N MET A 1 9.75 4.43 10.18
CA MET A 1 11.02 3.72 10.48
C MET A 1 11.60 4.25 11.77
N HIS A 2 11.85 3.36 12.73
CA HIS A 2 12.43 3.70 14.03
C HIS A 2 13.49 2.65 14.37
N ILE A 3 14.76 3.05 14.43
CA ILE A 3 15.84 2.13 14.77
C ILE A 3 15.77 1.84 16.27
N ILE A 4 15.69 0.56 16.61
CA ILE A 4 15.52 0.08 17.99
C ILE A 4 16.88 -0.23 18.61
N ALA A 5 17.77 -0.87 17.86
CA ALA A 5 19.11 -1.23 18.30
C ALA A 5 20.06 -1.32 17.10
N LYS A 6 21.32 -0.96 17.30
CA LYS A 6 22.39 -1.04 16.29
C LYS A 6 23.58 -1.86 16.81
N SER A 7 24.66 -1.89 16.03
CA SER A 7 25.91 -2.57 16.35
C SER A 7 26.37 -2.42 17.80
N GLY A 8 26.41 -1.18 18.32
CA GLY A 8 26.84 -0.87 19.68
C GLY A 8 25.95 -1.46 20.77
N ASP A 9 24.65 -1.68 20.48
CA ASP A 9 23.68 -2.24 21.43
C ASP A 9 23.61 -3.79 21.35
N LEU A 10 24.14 -4.37 20.28
CA LEU A 10 23.94 -5.77 19.89
C LEU A 10 25.23 -6.59 19.89
N ASN A 11 26.33 -6.03 20.39
CA ASN A 11 27.66 -6.65 20.54
C ASN A 11 28.29 -7.18 19.23
N ARG A 12 27.72 -6.90 18.06
CA ARG A 12 28.26 -7.24 16.72
C ARG A 12 27.93 -6.17 15.69
N GLU A 13 28.90 -5.85 14.83
CA GLU A 13 28.81 -4.73 13.88
C GLU A 13 27.68 -4.85 12.87
N GLU A 14 27.40 -6.07 12.38
CA GLU A 14 26.44 -6.29 11.32
C GLU A 14 24.99 -6.44 11.82
N ARG A 15 24.77 -6.38 13.14
CA ARG A 15 23.42 -6.54 13.71
C ARG A 15 22.64 -5.23 13.69
N PHE A 16 21.34 -5.31 13.40
CA PHE A 16 20.39 -4.22 13.62
C PHE A 16 18.99 -4.71 13.96
N VAL A 17 18.21 -3.85 14.62
CA VAL A 17 16.78 -4.01 14.85
C VAL A 17 16.07 -2.70 14.50
N ILE A 18 15.06 -2.77 13.63
CA ILE A 18 14.28 -1.61 13.19
C ILE A 18 12.79 -1.93 13.17
N ASP A 19 11.97 -0.95 13.58
CA ASP A 19 10.52 -1.00 13.44
C ASP A 19 10.04 -0.15 12.26
N GLY A 20 9.03 -0.67 11.55
CA GLY A 20 8.27 0.07 10.56
C GLY A 20 8.87 0.07 9.14
N LEU A 21 9.59 -1.00 8.76
CA LEU A 21 9.88 -1.30 7.35
C LEU A 21 8.64 -1.84 6.63
N LEU A 22 7.77 -2.55 7.33
CA LEU A 22 6.41 -2.87 6.89
C LEU A 22 5.38 -2.26 7.84
N LYS A 23 4.25 -1.84 7.28
CA LYS A 23 3.05 -1.40 8.01
C LYS A 23 2.12 -2.58 8.27
N GLU A 24 1.17 -2.40 9.19
CA GLU A 24 0.20 -3.45 9.58
C GLU A 24 -0.59 -4.03 8.40
N ASN A 25 -1.03 -3.18 7.47
CA ASN A 25 -1.73 -3.64 6.26
C ASN A 25 -0.81 -4.48 5.37
N GLN A 26 0.46 -4.09 5.21
CA GLN A 26 1.43 -4.84 4.41
C GLN A 26 1.75 -6.21 5.03
N CYS A 27 1.84 -6.30 6.35
CA CYS A 27 1.96 -7.59 7.04
C CYS A 27 0.74 -8.48 6.78
N THR A 28 -0.46 -7.92 6.90
CA THR A 28 -1.71 -8.64 6.65
C THR A 28 -1.80 -9.14 5.20
N GLU A 29 -1.49 -8.27 4.24
CA GLU A 29 -1.39 -8.61 2.81
C GLU A 29 -0.37 -9.73 2.55
N THR A 30 0.80 -9.64 3.20
CA THR A 30 1.83 -10.68 3.10
C THR A 30 1.38 -12.01 3.70
N LEU A 31 0.64 -12.00 4.81
CA LEU A 31 0.08 -13.21 5.42
C LEU A 31 -1.02 -13.84 4.54
N ASN A 32 -1.82 -13.04 3.84
CA ASN A 32 -2.85 -13.51 2.93
C ASN A 32 -2.30 -14.30 1.73
N LEU A 33 -1.02 -14.16 1.39
CA LEU A 33 -0.36 -14.99 0.37
C LEU A 33 -0.24 -16.46 0.79
N ILE A 34 -0.23 -16.73 2.10
CA ILE A 34 0.23 -17.99 2.70
C ILE A 34 -0.95 -18.96 2.87
N GLN A 35 -1.78 -19.14 1.84
CA GLN A 35 -2.94 -20.04 1.89
C GLN A 35 -2.56 -21.53 1.70
N ASP A 36 -1.49 -21.80 0.94
CA ASP A 36 -0.89 -23.14 0.86
C ASP A 36 0.63 -23.01 0.96
N VAL A 37 1.22 -23.96 1.66
CA VAL A 37 2.60 -23.91 2.17
C VAL A 37 3.27 -25.27 2.03
N ILE A 38 4.59 -25.26 1.96
CA ILE A 38 5.42 -26.45 2.07
C ILE A 38 5.59 -26.76 3.56
N VAL A 39 5.32 -27.99 3.98
CA VAL A 39 5.63 -28.44 5.35
C VAL A 39 7.07 -28.96 5.37
N LEU A 40 7.92 -28.31 6.13
CA LEU A 40 9.32 -28.69 6.32
C LEU A 40 9.45 -29.85 7.31
N PRO A 41 10.56 -30.63 7.28
CA PRO A 41 10.78 -31.72 8.22
C PRO A 41 10.75 -31.31 9.70
N SER A 42 11.04 -30.04 9.99
CA SER A 42 10.97 -29.44 11.32
C SER A 42 9.55 -29.10 11.80
N GLY A 43 8.54 -29.28 10.94
CA GLY A 43 7.16 -28.84 11.20
C GLY A 43 6.89 -27.36 10.86
N ALA A 44 7.92 -26.60 10.45
CA ALA A 44 7.74 -25.24 9.95
C ALA A 44 7.07 -25.24 8.56
N TYR A 45 6.34 -24.18 8.26
CA TYR A 45 5.68 -23.98 6.97
C TYR A 45 6.47 -22.94 6.16
N GLU A 46 6.78 -23.25 4.91
CA GLU A 46 7.51 -22.37 3.99
C GLU A 46 6.64 -21.97 2.79
N PHE A 47 6.67 -20.67 2.47
CA PHE A 47 6.25 -20.12 1.20
C PHE A 47 7.46 -19.45 0.53
N ASN A 48 7.73 -19.76 -0.74
CA ASN A 48 8.84 -19.20 -1.52
C ASN A 48 8.41 -18.90 -2.96
N PHE A 49 9.27 -18.23 -3.74
CA PHE A 49 8.90 -17.84 -5.10
C PHE A 49 8.72 -19.02 -6.06
N LYS A 50 9.40 -20.14 -5.84
CA LYS A 50 9.17 -21.35 -6.63
C LYS A 50 7.75 -21.89 -6.45
N LEU A 51 7.25 -21.93 -5.21
CA LEU A 51 5.87 -22.31 -4.93
C LEU A 51 4.88 -21.30 -5.52
N SER A 52 5.17 -20.00 -5.42
CA SER A 52 4.27 -18.97 -5.97
C SER A 52 4.17 -19.03 -7.49
N GLN A 53 5.26 -19.34 -8.21
CA GLN A 53 5.24 -19.56 -9.65
C GLN A 53 4.30 -20.72 -10.03
N LYS A 54 4.41 -21.85 -9.33
CA LYS A 54 3.52 -23.01 -9.56
C LYS A 54 2.05 -22.61 -9.38
N LYS A 55 1.73 -21.90 -8.29
CA LYS A 55 0.37 -21.42 -8.03
C LYS A 55 -0.15 -20.46 -9.09
N LEU A 56 0.71 -19.53 -9.51
CA LEU A 56 0.36 -18.55 -10.55
C LEU A 56 -0.01 -19.26 -11.87
N LEU A 57 0.66 -20.35 -12.21
CA LEU A 57 0.37 -21.17 -13.39
C LEU A 57 -0.90 -22.03 -13.22
N GLU A 58 -1.18 -22.52 -12.02
CA GLU A 58 -2.35 -23.38 -11.73
C GLU A 58 -3.67 -22.59 -11.62
N ASN A 59 -3.64 -21.43 -10.95
CA ASN A 59 -4.82 -20.60 -10.72
C ASN A 59 -4.46 -19.10 -10.70
N PRO A 60 -4.27 -18.48 -11.87
CA PRO A 60 -3.96 -17.05 -11.94
C PRO A 60 -5.16 -16.23 -11.45
N SER A 61 -4.95 -15.46 -10.38
CA SER A 61 -5.92 -14.48 -9.91
C SER A 61 -5.27 -13.11 -9.74
N GLU A 62 -6.01 -12.07 -10.11
CA GLU A 62 -5.55 -10.68 -10.02
C GLU A 62 -5.12 -10.30 -8.58
N GLU A 63 -5.82 -10.83 -7.57
CA GLU A 63 -5.45 -10.63 -6.17
C GLU A 63 -4.10 -11.29 -5.85
N PHE A 64 -3.93 -12.57 -6.18
CA PHE A 64 -2.69 -13.30 -5.88
C PHE A 64 -1.48 -12.65 -6.58
N GLU A 65 -1.62 -12.29 -7.85
CA GLU A 65 -0.60 -11.55 -8.62
C GLU A 65 -0.21 -10.23 -7.94
N THR A 66 -1.21 -9.47 -7.51
CA THR A 66 -0.99 -8.18 -6.86
C THR A 66 -0.33 -8.34 -5.49
N LEU A 67 -0.74 -9.34 -4.70
CA LEU A 67 -0.08 -9.65 -3.42
C LEU A 67 1.38 -10.08 -3.64
N LEU A 68 1.69 -10.85 -4.68
CA LEU A 68 3.08 -11.21 -5.02
C LEU A 68 3.92 -9.97 -5.33
N ARG A 69 3.36 -9.02 -6.09
CA ARG A 69 4.02 -7.74 -6.37
C ARG A 69 4.26 -6.92 -5.10
N HIS A 70 3.35 -6.96 -4.12
CA HIS A 70 3.56 -6.34 -2.81
C HIS A 70 4.71 -6.99 -2.05
N LEU A 71 4.79 -8.33 -2.04
CA LEU A 71 5.89 -9.07 -1.43
C LEU A 71 7.23 -8.70 -2.09
N ILE A 72 7.30 -8.67 -3.42
CA ILE A 72 8.53 -8.32 -4.15
C ILE A 72 8.99 -6.90 -3.78
N ARG A 73 8.08 -5.92 -3.76
CA ARG A 73 8.40 -4.54 -3.33
C ARG A 73 8.88 -4.47 -1.89
N ALA A 74 8.27 -5.24 -1.00
CA ALA A 74 8.70 -5.33 0.39
C ALA A 74 10.14 -5.85 0.47
N VAL A 75 10.46 -6.90 -0.26
CA VAL A 75 11.80 -7.51 -0.33
C VAL A 75 12.83 -6.51 -0.88
N GLU A 76 12.54 -5.83 -1.99
CA GLU A 76 13.42 -4.81 -2.57
C GLU A 76 13.66 -3.64 -1.60
N TYR A 77 12.62 -3.20 -0.89
CA TYR A 77 12.75 -2.13 0.10
C TYR A 77 13.61 -2.56 1.30
N ILE A 78 13.44 -3.78 1.80
CA ILE A 78 14.24 -4.34 2.88
C ILE A 78 15.70 -4.53 2.44
N GLN A 79 15.93 -5.01 1.21
CA GLN A 79 17.26 -5.13 0.61
C GLN A 79 17.96 -3.78 0.53
N HIS A 80 17.27 -2.74 0.04
CA HIS A 80 17.83 -1.40 -0.04
C HIS A 80 18.21 -0.86 1.34
N TYR A 81 17.34 -1.04 2.35
CA TYR A 81 17.67 -0.66 3.72
C TYR A 81 18.90 -1.43 4.25
N ALA A 82 18.96 -2.74 4.04
CA ALA A 82 20.10 -3.56 4.45
C ALA A 82 21.41 -3.12 3.78
N GLN A 83 21.37 -2.80 2.47
CA GLN A 83 22.52 -2.26 1.72
C GLN A 83 23.02 -0.96 2.33
N VAL A 84 22.10 -0.01 2.58
CA VAL A 84 22.44 1.30 3.15
C VAL A 84 22.97 1.16 4.58
N TYR A 85 22.37 0.28 5.38
CA TYR A 85 22.80 0.06 6.77
C TYR A 85 24.23 -0.48 6.86
N ARG A 86 24.59 -1.44 6.01
CA ARG A 86 25.96 -1.99 5.95
C ARG A 86 26.99 -0.95 5.51
N ASN A 87 26.55 0.17 4.91
CA ASN A 87 27.41 1.24 4.39
C ASN A 87 28.58 0.69 3.55
N SER A 88 28.31 -0.36 2.77
CA SER A 88 29.29 -1.06 1.94
C SER A 88 29.11 -0.68 0.47
N GLU A 89 30.22 -0.50 -0.25
CA GLU A 89 30.22 -0.36 -1.71
C GLU A 89 29.84 -1.68 -2.41
N ILE A 90 29.85 -2.81 -1.67
CA ILE A 90 29.53 -4.14 -2.20
C ILE A 90 28.02 -4.31 -2.26
N THR A 91 27.50 -4.62 -3.45
CA THR A 91 26.07 -4.86 -3.69
C THR A 91 25.61 -6.17 -3.05
N LEU A 92 24.48 -6.13 -2.35
CA LEU A 92 23.76 -7.30 -1.86
C LEU A 92 22.82 -7.82 -2.94
N PHE A 93 23.04 -9.05 -3.40
CA PHE A 93 22.11 -9.78 -4.27
C PHE A 93 21.18 -10.65 -3.42
N ILE A 94 19.88 -10.66 -3.74
CA ILE A 94 18.93 -11.54 -3.08
C ILE A 94 19.25 -12.98 -3.49
N LYS A 95 19.62 -13.81 -2.51
CA LYS A 95 19.97 -15.23 -2.69
C LYS A 95 18.77 -16.15 -2.49
N LYS A 96 17.94 -15.86 -1.49
CA LYS A 96 16.72 -16.63 -1.21
C LYS A 96 15.71 -15.78 -0.45
N THR A 97 14.45 -15.88 -0.84
CA THR A 97 13.32 -15.26 -0.16
C THR A 97 12.34 -16.33 0.30
N SER A 98 11.94 -16.28 1.56
CA SER A 98 10.98 -17.24 2.11
C SER A 98 10.14 -16.60 3.19
N ILE A 99 8.84 -16.88 3.21
CA ILE A 99 8.01 -16.64 4.37
C ILE A 99 7.93 -17.94 5.15
N ILE A 100 8.42 -17.92 6.39
CA ILE A 100 8.46 -19.07 7.27
C ILE A 100 7.48 -18.86 8.41
N CYS A 101 6.56 -19.80 8.61
CA CYS A 101 5.60 -19.80 9.69
C CYS A 101 5.81 -21.01 10.60
N TRP A 102 5.90 -20.78 11.90
CA TRP A 102 5.91 -21.82 12.92
C TRP A 102 4.54 -21.91 13.57
N LYS A 103 3.97 -23.11 13.65
CA LYS A 103 2.72 -23.38 14.37
C LYS A 103 2.92 -24.63 15.20
N ASP A 104 2.59 -24.55 16.49
CA ASP A 104 2.33 -25.66 17.41
C ASP A 104 3.04 -26.97 17.02
N VAL A 105 4.37 -26.98 17.11
CA VAL A 105 5.12 -28.22 16.99
C VAL A 105 4.89 -28.94 18.32
N GLU A 106 4.06 -29.98 18.34
CA GLU A 106 4.11 -30.97 19.43
C GLU A 106 5.58 -31.37 19.53
N ASP A 107 6.19 -31.20 20.71
CA ASP A 107 7.63 -31.39 20.93
C ASP A 107 8.10 -32.57 20.08
N PRO A 108 8.86 -32.34 18.98
CA PRO A 108 9.47 -33.47 18.30
C PRO A 108 10.36 -34.05 19.38
N ASP A 109 10.01 -35.23 19.91
CA ASP A 109 10.66 -35.90 21.04
C ASP A 109 12.06 -35.30 21.23
N ILE A 110 12.22 -34.40 22.22
CA ILE A 110 13.47 -33.66 22.45
C ILE A 110 14.52 -34.69 22.90
N ASN A 111 15.03 -35.43 21.94
CA ASN A 111 16.26 -36.15 21.97
C ASN A 111 17.23 -35.26 21.19
N GLN A 112 18.01 -34.49 21.95
CA GLN A 112 19.29 -33.84 21.58
C GLN A 112 19.22 -32.49 20.83
N ASP A 113 19.62 -31.43 21.55
CA ASP A 113 20.31 -30.21 21.08
C ASP A 113 19.83 -29.51 19.79
N CYS A 114 18.53 -29.39 19.48
CA CYS A 114 18.09 -28.50 18.37
C CYS A 114 17.93 -27.04 18.82
N TYR A 115 18.57 -26.12 18.10
CA TYR A 115 18.30 -24.68 18.09
C TYR A 115 17.55 -24.31 16.81
N PRO A 116 16.23 -24.06 16.88
CA PRO A 116 15.43 -23.72 15.70
C PRO A 116 15.88 -22.41 15.06
N GLN A 117 15.93 -22.38 13.74
CA GLN A 117 16.36 -21.26 12.93
C GLN A 117 15.20 -20.60 12.17
N GLU A 118 15.41 -19.38 11.70
CA GLU A 118 14.38 -18.61 10.97
C GLU A 118 14.04 -19.22 9.61
N ASP A 119 14.93 -20.02 9.02
CA ASP A 119 14.67 -20.73 7.75
C ASP A 119 13.95 -22.07 7.93
N GLY A 120 13.52 -22.39 9.15
CA GLY A 120 12.88 -23.66 9.46
C GLY A 120 13.87 -24.77 9.82
N SER A 121 15.18 -24.57 9.74
CA SER A 121 16.16 -25.61 10.10
C SER A 121 16.35 -25.75 11.62
N CYS A 122 16.96 -26.86 12.03
CA CYS A 122 17.42 -27.15 13.39
C CYS A 122 18.94 -27.27 13.33
N ILE A 123 19.67 -26.49 14.12
CA ILE A 123 21.15 -26.55 14.21
C ILE A 123 21.54 -26.98 15.62
N GLN A 124 22.55 -27.84 15.77
CA GLN A 124 23.12 -28.13 17.09
C GLN A 124 24.06 -27.01 17.54
N PHE A 125 24.15 -26.76 18.85
CA PHE A 125 24.96 -25.63 19.33
C PHE A 125 26.41 -25.68 18.85
N ASN A 126 27.00 -26.87 18.79
CA ASN A 126 28.39 -27.07 18.35
C ASN A 126 28.58 -26.97 16.83
N ASP A 127 27.49 -26.92 16.06
CA ASP A 127 27.52 -26.78 14.60
C ASP A 127 27.40 -25.31 14.15
N PHE A 128 27.24 -24.37 15.09
CA PHE A 128 27.29 -22.95 14.75
C PHE A 128 28.69 -22.57 14.27
N PRO A 129 28.83 -21.87 13.13
CA PRO A 129 30.14 -21.43 12.64
C PRO A 129 30.84 -20.54 13.67
N ASP A 130 32.14 -20.78 13.86
CA ASP A 130 32.97 -19.93 14.73
C ASP A 130 33.30 -18.59 14.06
N SER A 131 33.31 -18.55 12.73
CA SER A 131 33.62 -17.35 11.94
C SER A 131 32.39 -16.82 11.20
N LEU A 132 32.24 -15.50 11.20
CA LEU A 132 31.28 -14.82 10.33
C LEU A 132 31.75 -14.83 8.88
N HIS A 133 30.79 -14.85 7.95
CA HIS A 133 31.06 -14.78 6.51
C HIS A 133 30.62 -13.42 5.96
N PRO A 134 31.56 -12.52 5.60
CA PRO A 134 31.20 -11.16 5.19
C PRO A 134 30.33 -11.11 3.92
N ASP A 135 30.31 -12.20 3.17
CA ASP A 135 29.58 -12.35 1.92
C ASP A 135 28.11 -12.71 2.09
N TYR A 136 27.70 -13.16 3.27
CA TYR A 136 26.32 -13.64 3.51
C TYR A 136 25.63 -12.85 4.62
N PHE A 137 24.49 -12.28 4.28
CA PHE A 137 23.69 -11.47 5.19
C PHE A 137 22.24 -11.97 5.20
N THR A 138 21.55 -11.85 6.33
CA THR A 138 20.15 -12.22 6.46
C THR A 138 19.37 -11.08 7.08
N THR A 139 18.19 -10.80 6.52
CA THR A 139 17.16 -10.01 7.21
C THR A 139 15.93 -10.84 7.50
N VAL A 140 15.34 -10.65 8.66
CA VAL A 140 14.11 -11.31 9.08
C VAL A 140 13.11 -10.24 9.49
N THR A 141 11.99 -10.17 8.78
CA THR A 141 10.89 -9.23 9.06
C THR A 141 9.70 -9.98 9.63
N TYR A 142 9.35 -9.71 10.88
CA TYR A 142 8.22 -10.37 11.55
C TYR A 142 6.89 -9.83 11.03
N LEU A 143 5.97 -10.75 10.72
CA LEU A 143 4.68 -10.42 10.09
C LEU A 143 3.54 -10.31 11.12
N ASN A 144 3.71 -10.89 12.31
CA ASN A 144 2.71 -10.83 13.37
C ASN A 144 3.35 -10.77 14.76
N ALA A 145 2.58 -10.30 15.73
CA ALA A 145 2.96 -10.34 17.14
C ALA A 145 2.53 -11.67 17.75
N VAL A 146 3.39 -12.24 18.60
CA VAL A 146 3.11 -13.51 19.28
C VAL A 146 3.63 -13.46 20.70
N GLU A 147 2.77 -13.79 21.66
CA GLU A 147 3.19 -13.95 23.06
C GLU A 147 4.10 -15.18 23.19
N ASN A 148 5.25 -15.02 23.85
CA ASN A 148 6.27 -16.06 24.02
C ASN A 148 6.94 -16.58 22.74
N GLY A 149 6.61 -16.06 21.55
CA GLY A 149 7.41 -16.23 20.34
C GLY A 149 8.45 -15.12 20.25
N ASP A 150 9.73 -15.47 20.12
CA ASP A 150 10.81 -14.47 20.07
C ASP A 150 11.98 -14.94 19.20
N PHE A 151 12.92 -14.05 18.94
CA PHE A 151 14.26 -14.37 18.47
C PHE A 151 15.28 -13.98 19.55
N GLN A 152 16.36 -14.75 19.63
CA GLN A 152 17.42 -14.50 20.60
C GLN A 152 18.77 -14.65 19.90
N PHE A 153 19.59 -13.61 19.98
CA PHE A 153 21.00 -13.74 19.64
C PHE A 153 21.73 -14.45 20.78
N LEU A 154 22.64 -15.35 20.43
CA LEU A 154 23.44 -16.10 21.38
C LEU A 154 24.90 -15.61 21.36
N ASN A 155 25.55 -15.66 22.52
CA ASN A 155 26.98 -15.46 22.65
C ASN A 155 27.75 -16.77 22.35
N GLU A 156 29.08 -16.75 22.52
CA GLU A 156 29.96 -17.92 22.32
C GLU A 156 29.73 -19.07 23.29
N ASN A 157 29.12 -18.78 24.45
CA ASN A 157 28.81 -19.78 25.47
C ASN A 157 27.37 -20.32 25.37
N GLY A 158 26.57 -19.78 24.43
CA GLY A 158 25.16 -20.15 24.27
C GLY A 158 24.19 -19.40 25.17
N ASP A 159 24.67 -18.40 25.92
CA ASP A 159 23.79 -17.52 26.68
C ASP A 159 23.10 -16.51 25.76
N VAL A 160 21.92 -16.06 26.17
CA VAL A 160 21.16 -15.03 25.45
C VAL A 160 21.87 -13.69 25.59
N ASP A 161 22.29 -13.16 24.45
CA ASP A 161 22.96 -11.86 24.33
C ASP A 161 21.93 -10.72 24.27
N SER A 162 20.96 -10.83 23.35
CA SER A 162 19.90 -9.83 23.18
C SER A 162 18.63 -10.43 22.59
N SER A 163 17.50 -9.78 22.88
CA SER A 163 16.17 -10.17 22.44
C SER A 163 15.22 -8.97 22.51
N PHE A 164 14.33 -8.82 21.54
CA PHE A 164 13.51 -7.61 21.40
C PHE A 164 12.01 -7.90 21.30
N GLY A 165 11.58 -9.16 21.19
CA GLY A 165 10.20 -9.52 20.88
C GLY A 165 9.89 -9.41 19.38
N VAL A 166 8.83 -10.07 18.93
CA VAL A 166 8.34 -10.01 17.54
C VAL A 166 7.02 -9.25 17.43
N LYS A 167 6.90 -8.44 16.39
CA LYS A 167 5.67 -7.74 16.00
C LYS A 167 5.73 -7.41 14.51
N CYS A 168 4.57 -7.14 13.91
CA CYS A 168 4.50 -6.74 12.51
C CYS A 168 5.50 -5.60 12.18
N GLY A 169 6.27 -5.80 11.11
CA GLY A 169 7.18 -4.79 10.55
C GLY A 169 8.47 -4.58 11.34
N ARG A 170 8.68 -5.33 12.43
CA ARG A 170 9.99 -5.40 13.08
C ARG A 170 10.92 -6.24 12.23
N THR A 171 12.04 -5.64 11.85
CA THR A 171 13.05 -6.28 11.02
C THR A 171 14.37 -6.35 11.76
N VAL A 172 14.99 -7.52 11.71
CA VAL A 172 16.34 -7.74 12.21
C VAL A 172 17.26 -8.06 11.05
N GLY A 173 18.47 -7.52 11.05
CA GLY A 173 19.51 -7.87 10.08
C GLY A 173 20.75 -8.34 10.82
N PHE A 174 21.43 -9.34 10.27
CA PHE A 174 22.61 -9.97 10.87
C PHE A 174 23.37 -10.80 9.82
N ASN A 175 24.63 -11.15 10.14
CA ASN A 175 25.42 -12.06 9.32
C ASN A 175 24.75 -13.44 9.21
N SER A 176 24.70 -14.08 8.04
CA SER A 176 24.00 -15.37 7.93
C SER A 176 24.59 -16.51 8.77
N ALA A 177 25.86 -16.40 9.20
CA ALA A 177 26.52 -17.34 10.09
C ALA A 177 26.38 -16.98 11.59
N ASP A 178 25.66 -15.92 11.93
CA ASP A 178 25.47 -15.49 13.32
C ASP A 178 24.61 -16.49 14.11
N ARG A 179 24.83 -16.55 15.43
CA ARG A 179 24.13 -17.48 16.32
C ARG A 179 22.79 -16.89 16.72
N LEU A 180 21.75 -17.25 15.96
CA LEU A 180 20.36 -16.92 16.26
C LEU A 180 19.61 -18.17 16.71
N ARG A 181 18.68 -18.02 17.64
CA ARG A 181 17.66 -19.05 17.92
C ARG A 181 16.26 -18.47 17.87
N VAL A 182 15.33 -19.24 17.33
CA VAL A 182 13.91 -18.96 17.33
C VAL A 182 13.28 -19.62 18.53
N LYS A 183 12.50 -18.85 19.30
CA LYS A 183 11.60 -19.38 20.32
C LYS A 183 10.25 -19.67 19.66
N VAL A 184 10.00 -20.95 19.41
CA VAL A 184 8.75 -21.43 18.80
C VAL A 184 7.58 -21.15 19.76
N PRO A 185 6.45 -20.61 19.26
CA PRO A 185 5.28 -20.35 20.08
C PRO A 185 4.65 -21.63 20.64
N ARG A 186 4.00 -21.52 21.80
CA ARG A 186 3.26 -22.63 22.46
C ARG A 186 1.75 -22.38 22.40
N LYS A 187 0.95 -23.45 22.49
CA LYS A 187 -0.52 -23.41 22.66
C LYS A 187 -1.27 -22.82 21.45
N GLY A 188 -0.96 -23.29 20.25
CA GLY A 188 -1.72 -22.95 19.04
C GLY A 188 -1.43 -21.59 18.41
N ALA A 189 -0.49 -20.80 18.94
CA ALA A 189 -0.07 -19.56 18.32
C ALA A 189 0.81 -19.82 17.08
N GLN A 190 0.63 -18.99 16.04
CA GLN A 190 1.41 -19.05 14.80
C GLN A 190 2.36 -17.86 14.75
N ARG A 191 3.63 -18.07 14.41
CA ARG A 191 4.65 -17.01 14.24
C ARG A 191 5.16 -17.05 12.81
N CYS A 192 4.98 -15.96 12.07
CA CYS A 192 5.42 -15.86 10.67
C CYS A 192 6.46 -14.76 10.48
N ALA A 193 7.47 -15.04 9.66
CA ALA A 193 8.52 -14.09 9.32
C ALA A 193 8.90 -14.18 7.84
N LEU A 194 9.11 -13.02 7.21
CA LEU A 194 9.73 -12.89 5.89
C LEU A 194 11.25 -12.91 6.08
N VAL A 195 11.89 -13.98 5.62
CA VAL A 195 13.33 -14.20 5.66
C VAL A 195 13.90 -13.93 4.27
N VAL A 196 14.83 -12.98 4.19
CA VAL A 196 15.57 -12.66 2.97
C VAL A 196 17.05 -12.88 3.24
N ARG A 197 17.65 -13.77 2.46
CA ARG A 197 19.09 -14.06 2.47
C ARG A 197 19.75 -13.34 1.30
N TYR A 198 20.91 -12.77 1.56
CA TYR A 198 21.69 -12.03 0.59
C TYR A 198 23.07 -12.67 0.39
N SER A 199 23.63 -12.45 -0.79
CA SER A 199 25.01 -12.76 -1.15
C SER A 199 25.68 -11.52 -1.72
N THR A 200 26.99 -11.38 -1.54
CA THR A 200 27.82 -10.43 -2.30
C THR A 200 28.20 -10.96 -3.69
N HIS A 201 27.93 -12.25 -3.95
CA HIS A 201 28.19 -12.93 -5.21
C HIS A 201 26.97 -12.85 -6.14
N MET A 202 27.18 -12.41 -7.38
CA MET A 202 26.10 -12.24 -8.35
C MET A 202 25.52 -13.60 -8.82
N GLU A 203 26.35 -14.64 -8.87
CA GLU A 203 25.98 -16.00 -9.26
C GLU A 203 24.98 -16.68 -8.29
N ASP A 204 24.84 -16.15 -7.08
CA ASP A 204 23.92 -16.65 -6.05
C ASP A 204 22.49 -16.10 -6.21
N ILE A 205 22.21 -15.26 -7.21
CA ILE A 205 20.95 -14.55 -7.34
C ILE A 205 19.73 -15.49 -7.42
N GLU A 206 18.64 -15.12 -6.76
CA GLU A 206 17.41 -15.89 -6.74
C GLU A 206 16.74 -15.90 -8.12
N VAL A 207 17.02 -16.95 -8.90
CA VAL A 207 16.47 -17.14 -10.26
C VAL A 207 14.94 -17.22 -10.22
N ASP A 208 14.36 -17.85 -9.19
CA ASP A 208 12.91 -17.99 -9.04
C ASP A 208 12.19 -16.63 -8.95
N LEU A 209 12.82 -15.61 -8.35
CA LEU A 209 12.27 -14.24 -8.30
C LEU A 209 12.23 -13.61 -9.70
N HIS A 210 13.29 -13.79 -10.48
CA HIS A 210 13.39 -13.25 -11.84
C HIS A 210 12.38 -13.91 -12.79
N GLU A 211 12.24 -15.23 -12.70
CA GLU A 211 11.26 -15.98 -13.47
C GLU A 211 9.83 -15.58 -13.10
N LEU A 212 9.55 -15.38 -11.80
CA LEU A 212 8.25 -14.91 -11.32
C LEU A 212 7.90 -13.52 -11.87
N LEU A 213 8.83 -12.57 -11.84
CA LEU A 213 8.62 -11.24 -12.43
C LEU A 213 8.27 -11.33 -13.91
N ARG A 214 8.98 -12.18 -14.67
CA ARG A 214 8.69 -12.42 -16.08
C ARG A 214 7.29 -13.00 -16.29
N LEU A 215 6.89 -13.98 -15.49
CA LEU A 215 5.53 -14.56 -15.54
C LEU A 215 4.47 -13.51 -15.25
N LEU A 216 4.64 -12.70 -14.20
CA LEU A 216 3.71 -11.64 -13.84
C LEU A 216 3.57 -10.61 -14.98
N HIS A 217 4.67 -10.25 -15.64
CA HIS A 217 4.63 -9.38 -16.82
C HIS A 217 3.84 -10.00 -17.99
N GLN A 218 4.03 -11.29 -18.26
CA GLN A 218 3.29 -11.99 -19.32
C GLN A 218 1.78 -12.02 -19.03
N VAL A 219 1.39 -12.26 -17.78
CA VAL A 219 -0.03 -12.25 -17.38
C VAL A 219 -0.66 -10.88 -17.61
N ASP A 220 0.05 -9.79 -17.29
CA ASP A 220 -0.45 -8.43 -17.53
C ASP A 220 -0.62 -8.13 -19.02
N GLU A 221 0.33 -8.53 -19.87
CA GLU A 221 0.22 -8.37 -21.32
C GLU A 221 -0.98 -9.13 -21.89
N LEU A 222 -1.19 -10.38 -21.45
CA LEU A 222 -2.34 -11.18 -21.87
C LEU A 222 -3.66 -10.54 -21.43
N ARG A 223 -3.76 -10.10 -20.17
CA ARG A 223 -4.98 -9.45 -19.65
C ARG A 223 -5.27 -8.13 -20.35
N TYR A 224 -4.25 -7.34 -20.65
CA TYR A 224 -4.40 -6.10 -21.41
C TYR A 224 -4.89 -6.38 -22.84
N ASN A 225 -4.28 -7.33 -23.54
CA ASN A 225 -4.67 -7.66 -24.91
C ASN A 225 -6.13 -8.17 -25.00
N GLN A 226 -6.63 -8.85 -23.96
CA GLN A 226 -8.03 -9.31 -23.89
C GLN A 226 -9.04 -8.18 -23.65
N THR A 227 -8.63 -7.12 -22.93
CA THR A 227 -9.51 -6.02 -22.49
C THR A 227 -9.28 -4.73 -23.26
N LYS A 228 -8.44 -4.76 -24.29
CA LYS A 228 -8.09 -3.59 -25.08
C LYS A 228 -9.30 -3.10 -25.88
N GLU A 229 -9.80 -1.94 -25.49
CA GLU A 229 -10.84 -1.21 -26.20
C GLU A 229 -10.31 0.07 -26.82
N ASP A 230 -10.84 0.41 -28.00
CA ASP A 230 -10.54 1.66 -28.70
C ASP A 230 -10.99 2.89 -27.89
N ALA A 231 -10.12 3.89 -27.81
CA ALA A 231 -10.38 5.09 -27.02
C ALA A 231 -11.61 5.85 -27.50
N ALA A 232 -11.83 5.97 -28.81
CA ALA A 232 -12.97 6.69 -29.36
C ALA A 232 -14.29 5.98 -29.04
N VAL A 233 -14.31 4.65 -29.07
CA VAL A 233 -15.49 3.86 -28.66
C VAL A 233 -15.82 4.08 -27.19
N VAL A 234 -14.82 4.06 -26.31
CA VAL A 234 -15.03 4.24 -24.87
C VAL A 234 -15.45 5.66 -24.54
N LEU A 235 -14.79 6.68 -25.10
CA LEU A 235 -15.13 8.08 -24.87
C LEU A 235 -16.54 8.40 -25.38
N LYS A 236 -16.95 7.84 -26.53
CA LYS A 236 -18.32 7.96 -27.01
C LYS A 236 -19.34 7.38 -26.04
N ARG A 237 -19.06 6.23 -25.40
CA ARG A 237 -19.94 5.68 -24.34
C ARG A 237 -20.09 6.64 -23.15
N PHE A 238 -19.04 7.37 -22.80
CA PHE A 238 -19.11 8.39 -21.76
C PHE A 238 -19.92 9.62 -22.20
N GLU A 239 -19.74 10.07 -23.44
CA GLU A 239 -20.56 11.13 -24.03
C GLU A 239 -22.05 10.77 -24.06
N ASP A 240 -22.39 9.54 -24.47
CA ASP A 240 -23.75 9.01 -24.49
C ASP A 240 -24.37 8.96 -23.08
N LYS A 241 -23.54 8.76 -22.04
CA LYS A 241 -23.93 8.86 -20.62
C LYS A 241 -23.99 10.30 -20.09
N GLY A 242 -23.66 11.30 -20.91
CA GLY A 242 -23.73 12.72 -20.56
C GLY A 242 -22.42 13.34 -20.06
N VAL A 243 -21.29 12.62 -20.12
CA VAL A 243 -19.98 13.17 -19.77
C VAL A 243 -19.48 14.09 -20.87
N LYS A 244 -19.00 15.29 -20.50
CA LYS A 244 -18.53 16.30 -21.48
C LYS A 244 -17.22 16.92 -21.02
N VAL A 245 -16.22 16.90 -21.91
CA VAL A 245 -14.97 17.63 -21.69
C VAL A 245 -15.26 19.12 -21.84
N ILE A 246 -15.03 19.89 -20.77
CA ILE A 246 -15.29 21.34 -20.72
C ILE A 246 -14.02 22.18 -20.78
N LYS A 247 -12.87 21.58 -20.47
CA LYS A 247 -11.56 22.21 -20.54
C LYS A 247 -10.53 21.20 -21.00
N THR A 248 -9.70 21.63 -21.94
CA THR A 248 -8.61 20.84 -22.54
C THR A 248 -7.25 21.33 -22.04
N ALA A 249 -6.18 20.77 -22.60
CA ALA A 249 -4.81 21.17 -22.33
C ALA A 249 -4.56 22.68 -22.55
N GLU A 250 -5.17 23.25 -23.59
CA GLU A 250 -5.04 24.67 -23.92
C GLU A 250 -5.71 25.55 -22.84
N ASP A 251 -6.95 25.21 -22.47
CA ASP A 251 -7.71 25.92 -21.43
C ASP A 251 -7.02 25.85 -20.06
N LEU A 252 -6.32 24.75 -19.79
CA LEU A 252 -5.67 24.44 -18.52
C LEU A 252 -4.16 24.71 -18.51
N LYS A 253 -3.63 25.33 -19.57
CA LYS A 253 -2.24 25.75 -19.69
C LYS A 253 -1.24 24.61 -19.41
N GLY A 254 -1.49 23.41 -19.93
CA GLY A 254 -0.58 22.27 -19.82
C GLY A 254 -1.04 21.03 -20.61
N GLU A 255 -0.10 20.30 -21.21
CA GLU A 255 -0.36 19.27 -22.24
C GLU A 255 -1.22 18.09 -21.75
N GLU A 256 -0.95 17.57 -20.57
CA GLU A 256 -1.67 16.42 -20.01
C GLU A 256 -2.61 16.87 -18.90
N ARG A 257 -3.61 17.69 -19.26
CA ARG A 257 -4.64 18.21 -18.35
C ARG A 257 -5.99 18.23 -19.04
N PHE A 258 -7.04 17.88 -18.30
CA PHE A 258 -8.42 18.10 -18.74
C PHE A 258 -9.36 18.32 -17.56
N ALA A 259 -10.53 18.88 -17.85
CA ALA A 259 -11.68 18.83 -16.96
C ALA A 259 -12.92 18.37 -17.73
N ALA A 260 -13.66 17.43 -17.15
CA ALA A 260 -14.88 16.87 -17.72
C ALA A 260 -16.01 16.86 -16.68
N GLU A 261 -17.22 17.21 -17.10
CA GLU A 261 -18.41 17.22 -16.27
C GLU A 261 -19.29 16.00 -16.54
N GLY A 262 -20.15 15.65 -15.58
CA GLY A 262 -21.17 14.61 -15.75
C GLY A 262 -20.72 13.20 -15.37
N LEU A 263 -19.55 13.04 -14.74
CA LEU A 263 -19.06 11.71 -14.33
C LEU A 263 -19.83 11.13 -13.12
N ALA A 264 -20.52 11.98 -12.36
CA ALA A 264 -21.41 11.57 -11.29
C ALA A 264 -22.64 12.48 -11.28
N THR A 265 -23.78 11.90 -10.92
CA THR A 265 -25.02 12.65 -10.64
C THR A 265 -25.04 13.17 -9.21
N ASP A 266 -25.92 14.12 -8.91
CA ASP A 266 -26.06 14.70 -7.56
C ASP A 266 -26.36 13.61 -6.51
N GLU A 267 -27.21 12.63 -6.83
CA GLU A 267 -27.50 11.49 -5.94
C GLU A 267 -26.25 10.66 -5.65
N GLN A 268 -25.45 10.36 -6.67
CA GLN A 268 -24.21 9.59 -6.52
C GLN A 268 -23.16 10.35 -5.71
N CYS A 269 -23.07 11.67 -5.92
CA CYS A 269 -22.25 12.56 -5.12
C CYS A 269 -22.66 12.54 -3.64
N GLU A 270 -23.96 12.63 -3.34
CA GLU A 270 -24.47 12.54 -1.97
C GLU A 270 -24.16 11.18 -1.33
N ILE A 271 -24.31 10.07 -2.06
CA ILE A 271 -23.92 8.74 -1.58
C ILE A 271 -22.44 8.73 -1.18
N LEU A 272 -21.55 9.25 -2.05
CA LEU A 272 -20.12 9.31 -1.76
C LEU A 272 -19.80 10.22 -0.56
N ARG A 273 -20.43 11.39 -0.47
CA ARG A 273 -20.28 12.27 0.71
C ARG A 273 -20.67 11.54 2.00
N ASN A 274 -21.76 10.79 1.99
CA ASN A 274 -22.20 10.00 3.14
C ASN A 274 -21.20 8.88 3.51
N VAL A 275 -20.56 8.24 2.53
CA VAL A 275 -19.45 7.31 2.78
C VAL A 275 -18.29 8.02 3.50
N ALA A 276 -17.91 9.22 3.09
CA ALA A 276 -16.88 10.00 3.79
C ALA A 276 -17.30 10.35 5.24
N LEU A 277 -18.57 10.73 5.43
CA LEU A 277 -19.15 11.11 6.73
C LEU A 277 -19.38 9.92 7.68
N SER A 278 -19.34 8.68 7.20
CA SER A 278 -19.42 7.47 8.06
C SER A 278 -18.38 7.50 9.19
N LEU A 279 -17.20 8.10 8.97
CA LEU A 279 -16.17 8.26 10.00
C LEU A 279 -16.61 9.12 11.19
N THR A 280 -17.63 9.96 11.03
CA THR A 280 -18.14 10.81 12.12
C THR A 280 -19.02 10.04 13.10
N VAL A 281 -19.64 8.93 12.66
CA VAL A 281 -20.48 8.08 13.52
C VAL A 281 -19.69 6.97 14.20
N VAL A 282 -18.54 6.59 13.63
CA VAL A 282 -17.63 5.59 14.22
C VAL A 282 -17.08 6.11 15.58
N PRO A 283 -17.16 5.31 16.66
CA PRO A 283 -16.64 5.73 17.96
C PRO A 283 -15.11 5.82 17.96
N ALA A 284 -14.55 6.73 18.75
CA ALA A 284 -13.11 6.92 18.87
C ALA A 284 -12.35 5.62 19.21
N SER A 285 -12.94 4.79 20.07
CA SER A 285 -12.41 3.51 20.52
C SER A 285 -12.17 2.52 19.37
N TYR A 286 -12.95 2.62 18.29
CA TYR A 286 -12.76 1.80 17.09
C TYR A 286 -11.37 2.01 16.47
N PHE A 287 -10.83 3.23 16.57
CA PHE A 287 -9.48 3.55 16.09
C PHE A 287 -8.41 3.42 17.19
N GLY A 288 -8.74 2.84 18.35
CA GLY A 288 -7.87 2.84 19.51
C GLY A 288 -7.63 4.24 20.11
N LEU A 289 -8.52 5.20 19.82
CA LEU A 289 -8.41 6.58 20.28
C LEU A 289 -9.39 6.88 21.42
N THR A 290 -9.04 7.84 22.27
CA THR A 290 -9.91 8.33 23.34
C THR A 290 -10.89 9.42 22.88
N THR A 291 -10.63 10.06 21.72
CA THR A 291 -11.47 11.11 21.13
C THR A 291 -11.66 10.88 19.63
N LYS A 292 -12.81 11.33 19.08
CA LYS A 292 -13.16 11.08 17.67
C LYS A 292 -12.13 11.75 16.74
N PRO A 293 -11.76 11.10 15.63
CA PRO A 293 -10.84 11.66 14.66
C PRO A 293 -11.49 12.76 13.81
N THR A 294 -11.72 13.94 14.37
CA THR A 294 -11.75 15.19 13.60
C THR A 294 -10.34 15.72 13.57
N PHE A 295 -9.57 15.34 12.54
CA PHE A 295 -8.19 15.80 12.44
C PHE A 295 -8.19 17.22 11.90
N ILE A 296 -7.63 18.14 12.68
CA ILE A 296 -7.16 19.42 12.13
C ILE A 296 -6.29 19.08 10.92
N SER A 297 -6.55 19.74 9.80
CA SER A 297 -5.82 19.51 8.56
C SER A 297 -4.32 19.65 8.80
N PRO A 298 -3.49 18.71 8.31
CA PRO A 298 -2.04 18.80 8.47
C PRO A 298 -1.44 19.99 7.71
N HIS A 299 -2.21 20.63 6.83
CA HIS A 299 -1.76 21.75 6.00
C HIS A 299 -2.22 23.11 6.52
N THR A 300 -3.31 23.15 7.29
CA THR A 300 -3.82 24.39 7.87
C THR A 300 -4.59 24.11 9.15
N LYS A 301 -4.39 24.97 10.15
CA LYS A 301 -5.13 24.91 11.42
C LYS A 301 -6.59 25.38 11.30
N ASN A 302 -7.01 25.85 10.13
CA ASN A 302 -8.32 26.48 9.91
C ASN A 302 -9.36 25.53 9.30
N GLU A 303 -8.98 24.28 9.02
CA GLU A 303 -9.85 23.29 8.39
C GLU A 303 -9.78 21.95 9.13
N LEU A 304 -10.91 21.23 9.16
CA LEU A 304 -10.99 19.83 9.52
C LEU A 304 -10.82 18.96 8.27
N LEU A 305 -10.22 17.79 8.43
CA LEU A 305 -10.05 16.79 7.37
C LEU A 305 -10.68 15.47 7.78
N HIS A 306 -11.56 14.95 6.93
CA HIS A 306 -12.11 13.59 7.01
C HIS A 306 -11.73 12.84 5.74
N GLY A 307 -11.16 11.64 5.89
CA GLY A 307 -10.60 10.90 4.78
C GLY A 307 -10.77 9.39 4.92
N ILE A 308 -11.40 8.77 3.93
CA ILE A 308 -11.65 7.33 3.85
C ILE A 308 -10.93 6.75 2.62
N SER A 309 -10.03 5.81 2.86
CA SER A 309 -9.42 4.99 1.80
C SER A 309 -10.31 3.79 1.50
N VAL A 310 -10.07 3.12 0.37
CA VAL A 310 -10.81 1.88 0.02
C VAL A 310 -10.66 0.81 1.10
N TYR A 311 -9.45 0.62 1.64
CA TYR A 311 -9.22 -0.27 2.79
C TYR A 311 -10.13 0.05 3.99
N LYS A 312 -10.23 1.33 4.37
CA LYS A 312 -11.09 1.76 5.49
C LYS A 312 -12.56 1.55 5.15
N ALA A 313 -12.98 1.83 3.92
CA ALA A 313 -14.34 1.59 3.47
C ALA A 313 -14.72 0.10 3.57
N ASN A 314 -13.82 -0.82 3.20
CA ASN A 314 -14.02 -2.27 3.34
C ASN A 314 -14.21 -2.67 4.81
N LYS A 315 -13.38 -2.16 5.71
CA LYS A 315 -13.50 -2.43 7.15
C LYS A 315 -14.83 -1.92 7.69
N LEU A 316 -15.22 -0.69 7.35
CA LEU A 316 -16.48 -0.12 7.78
C LEU A 316 -17.70 -0.82 7.16
N LEU A 317 -17.59 -1.43 5.98
CA LEU A 317 -18.63 -2.29 5.43
C LEU A 317 -18.81 -3.55 6.29
N LEU A 318 -17.72 -4.23 6.63
CA LEU A 318 -17.77 -5.43 7.48
C LEU A 318 -18.38 -5.15 8.86
N ASP A 319 -18.13 -3.96 9.39
CA ASP A 319 -18.63 -3.53 10.70
C ASP A 319 -20.01 -2.84 10.63
N GLY A 320 -20.62 -2.75 9.44
CA GLY A 320 -21.97 -2.22 9.24
C GLY A 320 -22.10 -0.68 9.26
N TYR A 321 -21.00 0.06 9.29
CA TYR A 321 -20.99 1.53 9.24
C TYR A 321 -21.10 2.09 7.81
N VAL A 322 -20.67 1.33 6.81
CA VAL A 322 -20.83 1.64 5.39
C VAL A 322 -21.73 0.57 4.77
N GLN A 323 -22.70 1.00 3.97
CA GLN A 323 -23.61 0.10 3.26
C GLN A 323 -22.99 -0.38 1.93
N SER A 324 -23.38 -1.56 1.46
CA SER A 324 -22.85 -2.16 0.20
C SER A 324 -23.00 -1.21 -0.99
N TYR A 325 -24.14 -0.51 -1.13
CA TYR A 325 -24.34 0.47 -2.19
C TYR A 325 -23.35 1.65 -2.14
N GLY A 326 -22.89 2.04 -0.94
CA GLY A 326 -21.94 3.11 -0.75
C GLY A 326 -20.53 2.70 -1.19
N LEU A 327 -20.10 1.49 -0.81
CA LEU A 327 -18.84 0.92 -1.30
C LEU A 327 -18.88 0.72 -2.82
N ARG A 328 -19.99 0.18 -3.35
CA ARG A 328 -20.21 0.04 -4.80
C ARG A 328 -20.04 1.36 -5.52
N MET A 329 -20.67 2.43 -5.03
CA MET A 329 -20.56 3.76 -5.63
C MET A 329 -19.12 4.26 -5.67
N LEU A 330 -18.34 4.04 -4.60
CA LEU A 330 -16.93 4.39 -4.54
C LEU A 330 -16.10 3.64 -5.58
N LEU A 331 -16.32 2.33 -5.72
CA LEU A 331 -15.57 1.49 -6.66
C LEU A 331 -15.96 1.78 -8.12
N GLU A 332 -17.24 1.97 -8.42
CA GLU A 332 -17.72 2.26 -9.77
C GLU A 332 -17.25 3.63 -10.27
N ARG A 333 -17.43 4.69 -9.47
CA ARG A 333 -17.03 6.05 -9.88
C ARG A 333 -15.51 6.20 -9.96
N SER A 334 -14.76 5.48 -9.12
CA SER A 334 -13.31 5.45 -9.25
C SER A 334 -12.87 4.75 -10.53
N GLU A 335 -13.47 3.61 -10.89
CA GLU A 335 -13.13 2.91 -12.13
C GLU A 335 -13.53 3.68 -13.39
N GLU A 336 -14.72 4.29 -13.41
CA GLU A 336 -15.12 5.14 -14.53
C GLU A 336 -14.17 6.34 -14.70
N ALA A 337 -13.71 6.95 -13.61
CA ALA A 337 -12.69 7.99 -13.66
C ALA A 337 -11.35 7.48 -14.22
N ARG A 338 -10.87 6.32 -13.73
CA ARG A 338 -9.62 5.71 -14.20
C ARG A 338 -9.68 5.41 -15.70
N LEU A 339 -10.77 4.78 -16.14
CA LEU A 339 -10.98 4.45 -17.54
C LEU A 339 -11.08 5.71 -18.41
N PHE A 340 -11.79 6.75 -17.95
CA PHE A 340 -11.87 8.01 -18.67
C PHE A 340 -10.49 8.66 -18.85
N VAL A 341 -9.68 8.72 -17.78
CA VAL A 341 -8.31 9.24 -17.83
C VAL A 341 -7.44 8.44 -18.80
N GLU A 342 -7.48 7.10 -18.72
CA GLU A 342 -6.71 6.22 -19.60
C GLU A 342 -7.04 6.46 -21.09
N LYS A 343 -8.33 6.58 -21.42
CA LYS A 343 -8.77 6.76 -22.81
C LYS A 343 -8.64 8.18 -23.30
N TYR A 344 -8.87 9.19 -22.46
CA TYR A 344 -8.71 10.59 -22.82
C TYR A 344 -7.25 10.90 -23.20
N PHE A 345 -6.28 10.42 -22.42
CA PHE A 345 -4.86 10.58 -22.74
C PHE A 345 -4.34 9.54 -23.74
N ASN A 346 -5.22 8.65 -24.24
CA ASN A 346 -4.90 7.61 -25.22
C ASN A 346 -3.66 6.79 -24.83
N LEU A 347 -3.62 6.33 -23.59
CA LEU A 347 -2.46 5.65 -23.02
C LEU A 347 -2.21 4.31 -23.72
N THR A 348 -0.94 4.00 -23.96
CA THR A 348 -0.53 2.75 -24.64
C THR A 348 -0.48 1.55 -23.69
N LYS A 349 -0.54 1.79 -22.39
CA LYS A 349 -0.53 0.80 -21.31
C LYS A 349 -1.76 0.98 -20.43
N PRO A 350 -2.26 -0.09 -19.77
CA PRO A 350 -3.32 0.04 -18.78
C PRO A 350 -2.91 1.00 -17.66
N LEU A 351 -3.88 1.76 -17.19
CA LEU A 351 -3.74 2.62 -16.02
C LEU A 351 -4.21 1.85 -14.78
N PHE A 352 -3.44 1.81 -13.70
CA PHE A 352 -3.80 1.14 -12.45
C PHE A 352 -3.97 2.14 -11.32
N PHE A 353 -4.87 1.88 -10.36
CA PHE A 353 -4.89 2.63 -9.10
C PHE A 353 -3.59 2.39 -8.34
N GLU A 354 -2.93 3.46 -7.92
CA GLU A 354 -1.85 3.43 -6.94
C GLU A 354 -2.39 3.71 -5.53
N TYR A 355 -3.33 4.65 -5.43
CA TYR A 355 -4.03 4.97 -4.19
C TYR A 355 -5.36 5.67 -4.49
N THR A 356 -6.38 5.37 -3.68
CA THR A 356 -7.70 5.98 -3.78
C THR A 356 -8.13 6.53 -2.42
N HIS A 357 -8.50 7.82 -2.38
CA HIS A 357 -8.85 8.52 -1.15
C HIS A 357 -10.02 9.47 -1.35
N LEU A 358 -11.14 9.14 -0.71
CA LEU A 358 -12.29 10.02 -0.61
C LEU A 358 -12.09 10.95 0.59
N VAL A 359 -12.03 12.26 0.33
CA VAL A 359 -11.63 13.26 1.32
C VAL A 359 -12.59 14.45 1.33
N CYS A 360 -12.96 14.89 2.53
CA CYS A 360 -13.74 16.09 2.78
C CYS A 360 -12.95 17.04 3.68
N ARG A 361 -13.00 18.34 3.35
CA ARG A 361 -12.40 19.42 4.13
C ARG A 361 -13.46 20.42 4.54
N THR A 362 -13.51 20.75 5.83
CA THR A 362 -14.53 21.64 6.39
C THR A 362 -13.87 22.84 7.04
N ALA A 363 -14.34 24.05 6.78
CA ALA A 363 -13.87 25.24 7.48
C ALA A 363 -14.21 25.16 9.00
N ILE A 364 -13.27 25.54 9.86
CA ILE A 364 -13.48 25.55 11.33
C ILE A 364 -14.19 26.81 11.79
N ASN A 365 -13.87 27.95 11.18
CA ASN A 365 -14.48 29.23 11.50
C ASN A 365 -14.90 29.97 10.23
N ASP A 366 -16.19 29.85 9.91
CA ASP A 366 -16.83 30.44 8.71
C ASP A 366 -16.88 31.99 8.75
N SER A 367 -16.47 32.63 9.85
CA SER A 367 -16.47 34.09 9.98
C SER A 367 -15.17 34.75 9.49
N ASN A 368 -14.09 34.00 9.30
CA ASN A 368 -12.80 34.55 8.87
C ASN A 368 -12.62 34.36 7.35
N THR A 369 -13.16 35.31 6.58
CA THR A 369 -13.15 35.25 5.10
C THR A 369 -11.90 35.84 4.46
N ASP A 370 -11.06 36.57 5.21
CA ASP A 370 -9.87 37.26 4.66
C ASP A 370 -8.62 36.36 4.59
N ARG A 371 -8.79 35.04 4.68
CA ARG A 371 -7.64 34.13 4.69
C ARG A 371 -6.99 34.04 3.32
N GLN A 372 -5.66 33.99 3.34
CA GLN A 372 -4.80 33.81 2.17
C GLN A 372 -4.01 32.49 2.24
N ASP A 373 -4.29 31.65 3.24
CA ASP A 373 -3.67 30.33 3.34
C ASP A 373 -4.24 29.38 2.27
N LEU A 374 -3.52 28.31 2.00
CA LEU A 374 -3.98 27.25 1.11
C LEU A 374 -4.55 26.10 1.93
N SER A 375 -5.67 25.55 1.46
CA SER A 375 -6.16 24.29 1.97
C SER A 375 -5.12 23.20 1.69
N HIS A 376 -4.61 23.14 0.45
CA HIS A 376 -3.53 22.24 0.07
C HIS A 376 -2.40 23.03 -0.60
N PRO A 377 -1.15 22.94 -0.09
CA PRO A 377 -0.03 23.67 -0.67
C PRO A 377 0.25 23.23 -2.11
N VAL A 378 0.94 24.11 -2.85
CA VAL A 378 1.41 23.79 -4.21
C VAL A 378 2.44 22.65 -4.15
N HIS A 379 2.16 21.58 -4.90
CA HIS A 379 2.99 20.38 -4.97
C HIS A 379 2.79 19.66 -6.31
N GLY A 380 3.70 18.73 -6.63
CA GLY A 380 3.46 17.66 -7.60
C GLY A 380 3.20 16.36 -6.85
N ASP A 381 2.44 15.44 -7.44
CA ASP A 381 2.08 14.17 -6.80
C ASP A 381 3.19 13.12 -6.84
N ASN A 382 4.16 13.26 -7.76
CA ASN A 382 5.23 12.30 -8.00
C ASN A 382 6.65 12.85 -7.83
N CYS A 383 6.79 14.08 -7.32
CA CYS A 383 8.06 14.76 -7.13
C CYS A 383 8.05 15.68 -5.89
N ILE A 384 9.24 16.01 -5.40
CA ILE A 384 9.44 17.02 -4.35
C ILE A 384 9.76 18.35 -5.04
N LEU A 385 8.87 19.32 -4.87
CA LEU A 385 9.07 20.67 -5.40
C LEU A 385 10.13 21.42 -4.59
N GLN A 386 11.24 21.75 -5.25
CA GLN A 386 12.37 22.47 -4.69
C GLN A 386 12.14 23.99 -4.68
N PRO A 387 12.88 24.76 -3.85
CA PRO A 387 12.75 26.21 -3.80
C PRO A 387 13.03 26.94 -5.12
N ASP A 388 13.87 26.36 -5.98
CA ASP A 388 14.20 26.90 -7.31
C ASP A 388 13.15 26.57 -8.38
N GLY A 389 12.09 25.85 -8.01
CA GLY A 389 11.01 25.44 -8.90
C GLY A 389 11.26 24.11 -9.63
N THR A 390 12.41 23.47 -9.42
CA THR A 390 12.65 22.12 -9.95
C THR A 390 11.87 21.06 -9.16
N CYS A 391 11.60 19.93 -9.79
CA CYS A 391 10.91 18.81 -9.16
C CYS A 391 11.84 17.59 -9.13
N THR A 392 12.24 17.16 -7.94
CA THR A 392 13.15 16.01 -7.79
C THR A 392 12.37 14.72 -7.56
N HIS A 393 12.85 13.64 -8.15
CA HIS A 393 12.24 12.30 -8.10
C HIS A 393 13.02 11.38 -7.16
N ASP A 394 13.33 11.89 -5.97
CA ASP A 394 14.05 11.15 -4.93
C ASP A 394 13.10 10.77 -3.80
N PHE A 395 13.46 9.75 -3.02
CA PHE A 395 12.73 9.42 -1.79
C PHE A 395 12.61 10.68 -0.90
N PRO A 396 11.43 10.99 -0.33
CA PRO A 396 10.21 10.17 -0.25
C PRO A 396 9.13 10.44 -1.34
N ALA A 397 9.48 10.97 -2.51
CA ALA A 397 8.51 11.18 -3.60
C ALA A 397 7.84 9.87 -4.06
N PHE A 398 6.55 9.94 -4.39
CA PHE A 398 5.82 8.81 -5.00
C PHE A 398 6.07 8.76 -6.52
N THR A 399 7.32 8.51 -6.91
CA THR A 399 7.78 8.54 -8.30
C THR A 399 7.07 7.54 -9.22
N GLN A 400 6.43 6.52 -8.65
CA GLN A 400 5.61 5.55 -9.38
C GLN A 400 4.30 6.13 -9.95
N ARG A 401 3.89 7.33 -9.52
CA ARG A 401 2.64 7.96 -9.98
C ARG A 401 2.86 8.63 -11.33
N HIS A 402 1.98 8.31 -12.27
CA HIS A 402 2.03 8.82 -13.64
C HIS A 402 0.92 9.84 -13.90
N TYR A 403 -0.29 9.54 -13.41
CA TYR A 403 -1.46 10.41 -13.56
C TYR A 403 -2.20 10.53 -12.22
N SER A 404 -2.96 11.60 -12.09
CA SER A 404 -3.85 11.85 -10.97
C SER A 404 -5.21 12.31 -11.48
N ALA A 405 -6.26 12.05 -10.70
CA ALA A 405 -7.56 12.63 -10.96
C ALA A 405 -8.31 12.97 -9.67
N LEU A 406 -9.13 14.02 -9.77
CA LEU A 406 -10.01 14.51 -8.71
C LEU A 406 -11.43 14.53 -9.25
N LEU A 407 -12.31 13.69 -8.70
CA LEU A 407 -13.75 13.75 -8.92
C LEU A 407 -14.38 14.56 -7.79
N TYR A 408 -14.92 15.73 -8.11
CA TYR A 408 -15.57 16.61 -7.16
C TYR A 408 -17.01 16.18 -6.90
N LEU A 409 -17.43 16.32 -5.64
CA LEU A 409 -18.70 15.78 -5.17
C LEU A 409 -19.72 16.85 -4.83
N ASN A 410 -19.32 18.11 -4.71
CA ASN A 410 -20.24 19.15 -4.27
C ASN A 410 -19.73 20.56 -4.63
N SER A 411 -20.60 21.57 -4.44
CA SER A 411 -20.31 23.00 -4.73
C SER A 411 -20.91 23.96 -3.68
N ASP A 412 -21.56 23.43 -2.65
CA ASP A 412 -22.14 24.14 -1.50
C ASP A 412 -21.05 24.59 -0.49
N PHE A 413 -20.03 25.32 -0.98
CA PHE A 413 -18.97 25.90 -0.16
C PHE A 413 -18.39 27.19 -0.78
N GLU A 414 -17.73 28.00 0.03
CA GLU A 414 -17.03 29.21 -0.42
C GLU A 414 -15.50 29.00 -0.40
N GLY A 415 -14.79 29.48 -1.42
CA GLY A 415 -13.36 29.24 -1.63
C GLY A 415 -13.09 27.84 -2.19
N GLY A 416 -12.01 27.19 -1.75
CA GLY A 416 -11.73 25.79 -2.07
C GLY A 416 -11.43 25.49 -3.54
N GLU A 417 -11.15 26.50 -4.36
CA GLU A 417 -10.83 26.31 -5.77
C GLU A 417 -9.55 25.50 -5.95
N PHE A 418 -9.60 24.55 -6.88
CA PHE A 418 -8.39 23.87 -7.34
C PHE A 418 -7.69 24.75 -8.37
N PHE A 419 -6.37 24.74 -8.37
CA PHE A 419 -5.62 25.45 -9.39
C PHE A 419 -4.34 24.72 -9.79
N PHE A 420 -3.99 24.83 -11.06
CA PHE A 420 -2.64 24.51 -11.52
C PHE A 420 -1.71 25.69 -11.25
N ALA A 421 -0.44 25.41 -10.98
CA ALA A 421 0.54 26.39 -10.55
C ALA A 421 1.79 26.38 -11.42
N HIS A 422 2.47 27.53 -11.45
CA HIS A 422 3.81 27.67 -11.97
C HIS A 422 4.85 27.10 -10.98
N PRO A 423 6.09 26.82 -11.43
CA PRO A 423 7.20 26.43 -10.55
C PRO A 423 7.47 27.38 -9.37
N ASN A 424 7.23 28.69 -9.56
CA ASN A 424 7.33 29.71 -8.51
C ASN A 424 6.09 29.75 -7.57
N LYS A 425 5.22 28.73 -7.65
CA LYS A 425 4.01 28.54 -6.84
C LYS A 425 2.88 29.54 -7.09
N THR A 426 2.96 30.37 -8.13
CA THR A 426 1.86 31.26 -8.51
C THR A 426 0.78 30.51 -9.30
N GLU A 427 -0.48 30.90 -9.14
CA GLU A 427 -1.62 30.33 -9.87
C GLU A 427 -1.50 30.55 -11.38
N GLN A 428 -1.69 29.49 -12.17
CA GLN A 428 -1.80 29.53 -13.63
C GLN A 428 -3.24 29.69 -14.09
N VAL A 429 -4.10 28.84 -13.55
CA VAL A 429 -5.50 28.68 -13.91
C VAL A 429 -6.21 27.94 -12.78
N SER A 430 -7.42 28.39 -12.45
CA SER A 430 -8.28 27.79 -11.43
C SER A 430 -9.50 27.12 -12.01
N ILE A 431 -10.01 26.15 -11.26
CA ILE A 431 -11.19 25.36 -11.55
C ILE A 431 -12.07 25.40 -10.31
N HIS A 432 -13.32 25.83 -10.50
CA HIS A 432 -14.33 25.80 -9.45
C HIS A 432 -14.92 24.38 -9.36
N PRO A 433 -14.78 23.69 -8.21
CA PRO A 433 -15.33 22.35 -8.05
C PRO A 433 -16.86 22.32 -8.08
N LYS A 434 -17.42 21.25 -8.62
CA LYS A 434 -18.85 20.93 -8.52
C LYS A 434 -19.08 19.43 -8.62
N CYS A 435 -20.25 18.95 -8.18
CA CYS A 435 -20.59 17.54 -8.30
C CYS A 435 -20.39 17.04 -9.75
N GLY A 436 -19.76 15.88 -9.89
CA GLY A 436 -19.54 15.21 -11.17
C GLY A 436 -18.44 15.82 -12.04
N LEU A 437 -17.72 16.84 -11.55
CA LEU A 437 -16.55 17.39 -12.24
C LEU A 437 -15.32 16.53 -11.97
N LEU A 438 -14.79 15.90 -13.01
CA LEU A 438 -13.52 15.19 -13.03
C LEU A 438 -12.42 16.11 -13.57
N VAL A 439 -11.33 16.27 -12.82
CA VAL A 439 -10.10 16.90 -13.31
C VAL A 439 -9.03 15.83 -13.36
N GLY A 440 -8.49 15.54 -14.55
CA GLY A 440 -7.42 14.57 -14.75
C GLY A 440 -6.15 15.23 -15.26
N PHE A 441 -4.99 14.82 -14.74
CA PHE A 441 -3.71 15.43 -15.08
C PHE A 441 -2.52 14.50 -14.88
N ASN A 442 -1.39 14.79 -15.55
CA ASN A 442 -0.11 14.12 -15.25
C ASN A 442 0.33 14.44 -13.81
N ALA A 443 0.76 13.43 -13.06
CA ALA A 443 1.12 13.54 -11.63
C ALA A 443 2.24 14.57 -11.32
N SER A 444 3.05 14.96 -12.31
CA SER A 444 4.05 16.02 -12.17
C SER A 444 3.48 17.44 -12.26
N SER A 445 2.22 17.60 -12.68
CA SER A 445 1.59 18.91 -12.77
C SER A 445 1.48 19.56 -11.38
N LEU A 446 2.15 20.69 -11.21
CA LEU A 446 2.07 21.45 -9.97
C LEU A 446 0.67 22.02 -9.79
N HIS A 447 0.10 21.77 -8.61
CA HIS A 447 -1.26 22.21 -8.30
C HIS A 447 -1.44 22.44 -6.80
N GLY A 448 -2.48 23.19 -6.45
CA GLY A 448 -2.87 23.50 -5.08
C GLY A 448 -4.37 23.69 -4.94
N VAL A 449 -4.82 23.91 -3.70
CA VAL A 449 -6.22 24.18 -3.38
C VAL A 449 -6.32 25.40 -2.48
N LYS A 450 -7.11 26.40 -2.87
CA LYS A 450 -7.38 27.58 -2.05
C LYS A 450 -8.08 27.19 -0.75
N ALA A 451 -7.97 28.05 0.27
CA ALA A 451 -8.67 27.84 1.54
C ALA A 451 -10.17 27.60 1.33
N VAL A 452 -10.73 26.61 2.04
CA VAL A 452 -12.18 26.52 2.24
C VAL A 452 -12.54 27.57 3.29
N LEU A 453 -13.31 28.57 2.87
CA LEU A 453 -13.68 29.71 3.69
C LEU A 453 -14.98 29.45 4.46
N LYS A 454 -15.94 28.77 3.83
CA LYS A 454 -17.19 28.33 4.46
C LYS A 454 -17.63 26.97 3.93
N GLY A 455 -18.28 26.18 4.78
CA GLY A 455 -18.87 24.90 4.40
C GLY A 455 -17.85 23.77 4.28
N GLN A 456 -18.19 22.74 3.50
CA GLN A 456 -17.40 21.53 3.33
C GLN A 456 -17.17 21.24 1.85
N ARG A 457 -15.93 20.95 1.46
CA ARG A 457 -15.55 20.51 0.11
C ARG A 457 -15.15 19.05 0.13
N CYS A 458 -15.79 18.23 -0.70
CA CYS A 458 -15.51 16.80 -0.84
C CYS A 458 -15.03 16.45 -2.25
N ALA A 459 -14.04 15.56 -2.32
CA ALA A 459 -13.52 15.03 -3.56
C ALA A 459 -13.06 13.57 -3.39
N LEU A 460 -13.24 12.77 -4.43
CA LEU A 460 -12.57 11.49 -4.58
C LEU A 460 -11.26 11.73 -5.33
N ALA A 461 -10.15 11.63 -4.59
CA ALA A 461 -8.80 11.75 -5.13
C ALA A 461 -8.26 10.36 -5.50
N MET A 462 -7.71 10.26 -6.71
CA MET A 462 -7.19 9.02 -7.28
C MET A 462 -5.82 9.29 -7.86
N TRP A 463 -4.86 8.45 -7.51
CA TRP A 463 -3.54 8.46 -8.08
C TRP A 463 -3.34 7.17 -8.86
N TYR A 464 -2.71 7.29 -10.01
CA TYR A 464 -2.58 6.21 -10.97
C TYR A 464 -1.14 5.93 -11.34
N THR A 465 -0.90 4.69 -11.72
CA THR A 465 0.40 4.21 -12.17
C THR A 465 0.27 3.38 -13.45
N LEU A 466 1.28 3.44 -14.31
CA LEU A 466 1.44 2.54 -15.45
C LEU A 466 2.23 1.27 -15.08
N ASN A 467 2.71 1.19 -13.82
CA ASN A 467 3.46 0.06 -13.33
C ASN A 467 2.56 -0.85 -12.47
N PRO A 468 2.21 -2.06 -12.94
CA PRO A 468 1.31 -2.97 -12.20
C PRO A 468 1.87 -3.38 -10.83
N THR A 469 3.18 -3.26 -10.60
CA THR A 469 3.82 -3.49 -9.28
C THR A 469 3.28 -2.56 -8.19
N PHE A 470 2.76 -1.39 -8.56
CA PHE A 470 2.21 -0.40 -7.63
C PHE A 470 0.68 -0.39 -7.56
N LYS A 471 0.02 -1.43 -8.08
CA LYS A 471 -1.43 -1.55 -8.08
C LYS A 471 -2.00 -1.63 -6.66
N GLU A 472 -3.05 -0.86 -6.38
CA GLU A 472 -3.76 -0.83 -5.10
C GLU A 472 -4.58 -2.12 -4.90
N ILE A 473 -4.08 -3.04 -4.07
CA ILE A 473 -4.72 -4.33 -3.78
C ILE A 473 -6.12 -4.18 -3.16
N THR A 474 -6.31 -3.10 -2.40
CA THR A 474 -7.52 -2.88 -1.63
C THR A 474 -8.75 -2.69 -2.52
N HIS A 475 -8.59 -2.23 -3.76
CA HIS A 475 -9.65 -2.14 -4.76
C HIS A 475 -10.12 -3.53 -5.23
N ILE A 476 -9.18 -4.47 -5.45
CA ILE A 476 -9.50 -5.86 -5.82
C ILE A 476 -10.23 -6.56 -4.67
N GLN A 477 -9.72 -6.40 -3.45
CA GLN A 477 -10.34 -6.97 -2.25
C GLN A 477 -11.73 -6.38 -1.97
N ALA A 478 -11.91 -5.07 -2.21
CA ALA A 478 -13.18 -4.39 -2.06
C ALA A 478 -14.25 -4.96 -3.01
N ARG A 479 -13.89 -5.23 -4.27
CA ARG A 479 -14.80 -5.82 -5.25
C ARG A 479 -15.25 -7.21 -4.82
N LYS A 480 -14.32 -8.08 -4.42
CA LYS A 480 -14.66 -9.43 -3.92
C LYS A 480 -15.56 -9.39 -2.70
N LEU A 481 -15.20 -8.57 -1.71
CA LEU A 481 -16.00 -8.40 -0.50
C LEU A 481 -17.41 -7.88 -0.82
N LEU A 482 -17.53 -6.94 -1.75
CA LEU A 482 -18.81 -6.39 -2.17
C LEU A 482 -19.68 -7.46 -2.84
N GLU A 483 -19.12 -8.25 -3.75
CA GLU A 483 -19.82 -9.36 -4.41
C GLU A 483 -20.37 -10.38 -3.39
N GLU A 484 -19.54 -10.76 -2.41
CA GLU A 484 -19.94 -11.66 -1.33
C GLU A 484 -21.06 -11.05 -0.46
N LYS A 485 -20.95 -9.76 -0.11
CA LYS A 485 -21.95 -9.08 0.70
C LYS A 485 -23.28 -8.89 -0.01
N GLU A 486 -23.27 -8.49 -1.27
CA GLU A 486 -24.50 -8.33 -2.06
C GLU A 486 -25.19 -9.67 -2.30
N ALA A 487 -24.42 -10.75 -2.48
CA ALA A 487 -24.98 -12.11 -2.56
C ALA A 487 -25.66 -12.53 -1.24
N GLN A 488 -25.03 -12.24 -0.10
CA GLN A 488 -25.60 -12.50 1.22
C GLN A 488 -26.90 -11.70 1.44
N GLU A 489 -26.87 -10.38 1.19
CA GLU A 489 -28.04 -9.50 1.34
C GLU A 489 -29.22 -9.95 0.46
N LYS A 490 -28.93 -10.49 -0.72
CA LYS A 490 -29.97 -11.03 -1.62
C LYS A 490 -30.62 -12.29 -1.03
N LEU A 491 -29.82 -13.21 -0.49
CA LEU A 491 -30.32 -14.43 0.15
C LEU A 491 -31.15 -14.11 1.41
N GLU A 492 -30.75 -13.11 2.19
CA GLU A 492 -31.49 -12.66 3.37
C GLU A 492 -32.87 -12.09 2.98
N LYS A 493 -32.94 -11.27 1.93
CA LYS A 493 -34.21 -10.76 1.39
C LYS A 493 -35.13 -11.87 0.89
N GLU A 494 -34.58 -12.86 0.18
CA GLU A 494 -35.36 -14.01 -0.30
C GLU A 494 -35.88 -14.86 0.86
N HIS A 495 -35.18 -14.91 2.00
CA HIS A 495 -35.61 -15.61 3.21
C HIS A 495 -36.71 -14.84 3.96
N ASP A 496 -36.63 -13.51 4.04
CA ASP A 496 -37.63 -12.66 4.70
C ASP A 496 -38.95 -12.55 3.90
N GLU A 497 -38.92 -12.88 2.60
CA GLU A 497 -40.09 -12.93 1.72
C GLU A 497 -40.83 -14.28 1.72
N LEU A 498 -40.28 -15.31 2.38
CA LEU A 498 -40.85 -16.66 2.57
C LEU A 498 -41.52 -16.82 3.95
#